data_AF-A0A379WZ09-F1
#
_entry.id   AF-A0A379WZ09-F1
#
_cell.length_a   1.000
_cell.length_b   1.000
_cell.length_c   1.000
_cell.angle_alpha   90.00
_cell.angle_beta   90.00
_cell.angle_gamma   90.00
#
_symmetry.space_group_name_H-M   'P 1'
#
loop_
_entity.id
_entity.type
_entity.pdbx_description
1 polymer ?
#
loop_
_entity_poly.entity_id
_entity_poly.type
_entity_poly.pdbx_seq_one_letter_code
_entity_poly.pdbx_strand_id
1 'polypeptide(L)'
;MTAIWVAQEPAEVNTVEGAGPRHMVFHPNRQYAYCVNELNSSVDVWQLKNPHGEIECVQTLDMMPADFSDTRWAADIHITPDGRHLYACDRTPV
;
A
#
# COMPACT_ATOMS: atom_id res chain seq x y z
N MET A 1 18.64 21.95 -27.49
CA MET A 1 18.86 20.72 -26.71
C MET A 1 17.48 20.14 -26.47
N THR A 2 17.12 19.06 -27.15
CA THR A 2 15.76 18.49 -27.11
C THR A 2 15.82 17.23 -26.26
N ALA A 3 15.11 17.20 -25.13
CA ALA A 3 14.99 15.99 -24.34
C ALA A 3 14.03 15.02 -25.05
N ILE A 4 14.50 13.80 -25.33
CA ILE A 4 13.67 12.71 -25.84
C ILE A 4 13.25 11.89 -24.62
N TRP A 5 11.94 11.84 -24.35
CA TRP A 5 11.39 10.99 -23.29
C TRP A 5 11.17 9.58 -23.86
N VAL A 6 11.58 8.56 -23.09
CA VAL A 6 11.36 7.15 -23.42
C VAL A 6 10.45 6.56 -22.34
N ALA A 7 9.39 5.87 -22.75
CA ALA A 7 8.52 5.16 -21.82
C ALA A 7 9.33 4.10 -21.06
N GLN A 8 9.05 3.93 -19.76
CA GLN A 8 9.60 2.85 -18.96
C GLN A 8 8.53 1.79 -18.74
N GLU A 9 8.95 0.54 -18.65
CA GLU A 9 8.09 -0.58 -18.26
C GLU A 9 8.25 -0.76 -16.74
N PRO A 10 7.26 -0.34 -15.94
CA PRO A 10 7.37 -0.37 -14.48
C PRO A 10 7.28 -1.81 -13.98
N ALA A 11 7.89 -2.07 -12.83
CA ALA A 11 7.65 -3.31 -12.11
C ALA A 11 6.17 -3.40 -11.69
N GLU A 12 5.61 -4.59 -11.78
CA GLU A 12 4.23 -4.88 -11.39
C GLU A 12 4.21 -5.84 -10.19
N VAL A 13 3.21 -5.68 -9.34
CA VAL A 13 2.95 -6.57 -8.20
C VAL A 13 1.47 -6.91 -8.15
N ASN A 14 1.14 -8.07 -7.60
CA ASN A 14 -0.23 -8.56 -7.49
C ASN A 14 -0.71 -8.51 -6.04
N THR A 15 -1.91 -8.01 -5.81
CA THR A 15 -2.62 -8.15 -4.54
C THR A 15 -3.47 -9.41 -4.55
N VAL A 16 -3.98 -9.80 -3.38
CA VAL A 16 -5.02 -10.84 -3.31
C VAL A 16 -6.28 -10.42 -4.08
N GLU A 17 -7.02 -11.41 -4.58
CA GLU A 17 -8.30 -11.18 -5.25
C GLU A 17 -9.26 -10.43 -4.32
N GLY A 18 -9.95 -9.41 -4.85
CA GLY A 18 -10.88 -8.60 -4.07
C GLY A 18 -10.23 -7.57 -3.12
N ALA A 19 -8.91 -7.35 -3.17
CA ALA A 19 -8.25 -6.32 -2.36
C ALA A 19 -8.57 -4.89 -2.82
N GLY A 20 -8.45 -4.63 -4.12
CA GLY A 20 -8.64 -3.29 -4.69
C GLY A 20 -7.58 -2.28 -4.21
N PRO A 21 -6.29 -2.43 -4.61
CA PRO A 21 -5.23 -1.48 -4.24
C PRO A 21 -5.57 -0.06 -4.68
N ARG A 22 -5.45 0.91 -3.76
CA ARG A 22 -5.99 2.27 -3.94
C ARG A 22 -4.95 3.38 -3.80
N HIS A 23 -4.59 3.74 -2.57
CA HIS A 23 -3.58 4.77 -2.29
C HIS A 23 -2.31 4.10 -1.78
N MET A 24 -1.16 4.76 -1.94
CA MET A 24 0.09 4.27 -1.42
C MET A 24 1.01 5.39 -0.94
N VAL A 25 1.91 5.04 -0.02
CA VAL A 25 2.96 5.92 0.48
C VAL A 25 4.27 5.16 0.65
N PHE A 26 5.38 5.81 0.33
CA PHE A 26 6.72 5.24 0.54
C PHE A 26 7.23 5.56 1.94
N HIS A 27 7.85 4.58 2.59
CA HIS A 27 8.58 4.84 3.82
C HIS A 27 9.75 5.81 3.56
N PRO A 28 10.07 6.75 4.48
CA PRO A 28 11.17 7.72 4.29
C PRO A 28 12.54 7.10 3.95
N ASN A 29 12.81 5.87 4.41
CA ASN A 29 14.05 5.13 4.10
C ASN A 29 14.09 4.51 2.67
N ARG A 30 12.98 4.59 1.91
CA ARG A 30 12.83 4.07 0.54
C ARG A 30 13.02 2.54 0.38
N GLN A 31 12.96 1.80 1.47
CA GLN A 31 13.03 0.32 1.44
C GLN A 31 11.63 -0.31 1.38
N TYR A 32 10.61 0.41 1.84
CA TYR A 32 9.24 -0.07 1.93
C TYR A 32 8.23 0.87 1.27
N ALA A 33 7.14 0.29 0.77
CA ALA A 33 5.92 0.99 0.41
C ALA A 33 4.73 0.36 1.15
N TYR A 34 3.74 1.19 1.45
CA TYR A 34 2.49 0.78 2.08
C TYR A 34 1.35 1.08 1.12
N CYS A 35 0.54 0.08 0.82
CA CYS A 35 -0.63 0.24 -0.04
C CYS A 35 -1.89 -0.06 0.77
N VAL A 36 -2.85 0.85 0.76
CA VAL A 36 -4.18 0.59 1.30
C VAL A 36 -5.08 -0.01 0.22
N ASN A 37 -5.77 -1.07 0.58
CA ASN A 37 -6.67 -1.84 -0.27
C ASN A 37 -8.12 -1.49 0.07
N GLU A 38 -8.85 -0.87 -0.87
CA GLU A 38 -10.19 -0.30 -0.65
C GLU A 38 -11.23 -1.37 -0.29
N LEU A 39 -11.24 -2.48 -1.02
CA LEU A 39 -12.37 -3.42 -1.05
C LEU A 39 -12.30 -4.46 0.06
N ASN A 40 -11.14 -4.65 0.67
CA ASN A 40 -10.96 -5.53 1.83
C ASN A 40 -10.38 -4.82 3.06
N SER A 41 -10.29 -3.48 3.07
CA SER A 41 -9.75 -2.66 4.17
C SER A 41 -8.49 -3.24 4.80
N SER A 42 -7.52 -3.60 3.96
CA SER A 42 -6.21 -4.07 4.40
C SER A 42 -5.09 -3.12 3.99
N VAL A 43 -3.93 -3.25 4.65
CA VAL A 43 -2.69 -2.59 4.26
C VAL A 43 -1.65 -3.65 3.91
N ASP A 44 -1.16 -3.61 2.68
CA ASP A 44 -0.01 -4.39 2.23
C ASP A 44 1.28 -3.62 2.46
N VAL A 45 2.30 -4.32 2.95
CA VAL A 45 3.67 -3.83 3.14
C VAL A 45 4.57 -4.47 2.08
N TRP A 46 5.07 -3.64 1.17
CA TRP A 46 5.92 -4.04 0.08
C TRP A 46 7.38 -3.70 0.39
N GLN A 47 8.26 -4.69 0.43
CA GLN A 47 9.70 -4.47 0.41
C GLN A 47 10.13 -4.24 -1.04
N LEU A 48 10.72 -3.07 -1.32
CA LEU A 48 11.04 -2.65 -2.70
C LEU A 48 12.33 -3.23 -3.27
N LYS A 49 13.24 -3.66 -2.39
CA LYS A 49 14.50 -4.30 -2.73
C LYS A 49 14.80 -5.36 -1.70
N ASN A 50 14.40 -6.59 -1.99
CA ASN A 50 14.91 -7.74 -1.25
C ASN A 50 16.38 -8.03 -1.66
N PRO A 51 17.10 -8.96 -1.01
CA PRO A 51 18.47 -9.31 -1.38
C PRO A 51 18.66 -9.80 -2.83
N HIS A 52 17.57 -10.17 -3.52
CA HIS A 52 17.54 -10.62 -4.91
C HIS A 52 17.18 -9.50 -5.90
N GLY A 53 16.87 -8.29 -5.41
CA GLY A 53 16.47 -7.15 -6.23
C GLY A 53 14.99 -7.16 -6.65
N GLU A 54 14.16 -7.98 -5.99
CA GLU A 54 12.74 -8.14 -6.28
C GLU A 54 11.88 -7.34 -5.29
N ILE A 55 10.62 -7.09 -5.69
CA ILE A 55 9.59 -6.50 -4.83
C ILE A 55 8.77 -7.63 -4.22
N GLU A 56 8.58 -7.60 -2.90
CA GLU A 56 7.91 -8.67 -2.16
C GLU A 56 6.86 -8.09 -1.19
N CYS A 57 5.68 -8.69 -1.12
CA CYS A 57 4.72 -8.39 -0.05
C CYS A 57 5.17 -9.13 1.21
N VAL A 58 5.68 -8.40 2.19
CA VAL A 58 6.24 -8.97 3.43
C VAL A 58 5.23 -9.02 4.57
N GLN A 59 4.11 -8.30 4.44
CA GLN A 59 3.04 -8.28 5.44
C GLN A 59 1.73 -7.75 4.84
N THR A 60 0.61 -8.33 5.27
CA THR A 60 -0.75 -7.78 5.06
C THR A 60 -1.44 -7.66 6.41
N LEU A 61 -2.04 -6.51 6.70
CA LEU A 61 -2.75 -6.25 7.96
C LEU A 61 -4.20 -5.83 7.69
N ASP A 62 -5.14 -6.36 8.49
CA ASP A 62 -6.52 -5.90 8.51
C ASP A 62 -6.61 -4.56 9.29
N MET A 63 -7.30 -3.57 8.73
CA MET A 63 -7.55 -2.27 9.38
C MET A 63 -8.71 -2.33 10.38
N MET A 64 -9.60 -3.30 10.24
CA MET A 64 -10.88 -3.33 10.95
C MET A 64 -10.83 -4.20 12.22
N PRO A 65 -11.71 -3.94 13.20
CA PRO A 65 -11.92 -4.85 14.32
C PRO A 65 -12.22 -6.28 13.85
N ALA A 66 -11.80 -7.28 14.64
CA ALA A 66 -11.92 -8.69 14.29
C ALA A 66 -13.38 -9.15 14.07
N ASP A 67 -14.35 -8.45 14.66
CA ASP A 67 -15.79 -8.69 14.58
C ASP A 67 -16.52 -7.76 13.60
N PHE A 68 -15.80 -6.96 12.82
CA PHE A 68 -16.40 -6.07 11.83
C PHE A 68 -17.02 -6.85 10.66
N SER A 69 -18.32 -6.64 10.40
CA SER A 69 -19.07 -7.35 9.36
C SER A 69 -19.78 -6.45 8.34
N ASP A 70 -19.60 -5.14 8.42
CA ASP A 70 -20.18 -4.20 7.46
C ASP A 70 -19.34 -4.07 6.17
N THR A 71 -19.78 -3.21 5.27
CA THR A 71 -19.07 -2.92 4.02
C THR A 71 -17.69 -2.38 4.33
N ARG A 72 -16.66 -2.82 3.61
CA ARG A 72 -15.29 -2.32 3.73
C ARG A 72 -15.08 -1.19 2.71
N TRP A 73 -14.51 -0.07 3.14
CA TRP A 73 -14.37 1.10 2.27
C TRP A 73 -13.16 1.98 2.61
N ALA A 74 -11.99 1.36 2.70
CA ALA A 74 -10.74 2.04 3.03
C ALA A 74 -10.37 3.12 1.99
N ALA A 75 -9.77 4.22 2.44
CA ALA A 75 -9.54 5.40 1.62
C ALA A 75 -8.07 5.81 1.56
N ASP A 76 -7.60 6.57 2.54
CA ASP A 76 -6.30 7.25 2.46
C ASP A 76 -5.28 6.62 3.39
N ILE A 77 -4.00 6.81 3.10
CA ILE A 77 -2.87 6.27 3.87
C ILE A 77 -1.69 7.25 3.87
N HIS A 78 -1.16 7.55 5.06
CA HIS A 78 -0.03 8.45 5.25
C HIS A 78 0.93 7.93 6.31
N ILE A 79 2.21 8.22 6.14
CA ILE A 79 3.25 7.93 7.13
C ILE A 79 3.88 9.23 7.63
N THR A 80 4.25 9.27 8.91
CA THR A 80 4.98 10.39 9.48
C THR A 80 6.36 10.55 8.84
N PRO A 81 6.91 11.77 8.74
CA PRO A 81 8.23 11.99 8.14
C PRO A 81 9.39 11.25 8.83
N ASP A 82 9.24 10.91 10.11
CA ASP A 82 10.21 10.12 10.87
C ASP A 82 10.05 8.60 10.67
N GLY A 83 9.04 8.16 9.91
CA GLY A 83 8.76 6.76 9.58
C GLY A 83 8.17 5.94 10.73
N ARG A 84 7.82 6.55 11.86
CA ARG A 84 7.43 5.81 13.07
C ARG A 84 5.95 5.47 13.15
N HIS A 85 5.09 6.24 12.49
CA HIS A 85 3.65 6.06 12.57
C HIS A 85 3.01 6.11 11.19
N LEU A 86 2.18 5.12 10.90
CA LEU A 86 1.38 5.02 9.69
C LEU A 86 -0.09 5.05 10.06
N TYR A 87 -0.86 5.86 9.34
CA TYR A 87 -2.29 6.03 9.54
C TYR A 87 -3.01 5.73 8.24
N ALA A 88 -4.08 4.95 8.32
CA ALA A 88 -5.03 4.73 7.24
C ALA A 88 -6.45 4.97 7.75
N CYS A 89 -7.38 5.32 6.87
CA CYS A 89 -8.77 5.58 7.24
C CYS A 89 -9.76 4.74 6.42
N ASP A 90 -10.91 4.47 7.03
CA ASP A 90 -12.05 3.80 6.42
C ASP A 90 -13.28 4.71 6.42
N ARG A 91 -14.08 4.64 5.35
CA ARG A 91 -15.27 5.50 5.14
C ARG A 91 -16.56 4.88 5.63
N THR A 92 -16.51 3.63 6.09
CA THR A 92 -17.68 2.93 6.60
C THR A 92 -18.29 3.73 7.74
N PRO A 93 -19.57 4.14 7.63
CA PRO A 93 -20.27 4.75 8.75
C PRO A 93 -20.30 3.79 9.93
N VAL A 94 -19.94 4.28 11.11
CA VAL A 94 -20.17 3.61 12.39
C VAL A 94 -21.44 4.13 13.05
#